data_AF-A0A946KUH5-F1
#
_entry.id   AF-A0A946KUH5-F1
#
_cell.length_a   1.000
_cell.length_b   1.000
_cell.length_c   1.000
_cell.angle_alpha   90.00
_cell.angle_beta   90.00
_cell.angle_gamma   90.00
#
_symmetry.space_group_name_H-M   'P 1'
#
loop_
_entity.id
_entity.type
_entity.pdbx_description
1 polymer ?
#
loop_
_entity_poly.entity_id
_entity_poly.type
_entity_poly.pdbx_seq_one_letter_code
_entity_poly.pdbx_strand_id
1 'polypeptide(L)'
;VNWGHATAVTDTVEWLDQSRIPYRDICFLGDKPEIEADIYIDDAAHNVNGLRDSGNTVIVFDAPYNQKLAGPRVTNWLECEQTILTLASEMGFALQPELPGLDPDHARLAEH
;
A
#
# COMPACT_ATOMS: atom_id res chain seq x y z
N VAL A 1 15.28 -24.68 3.48
CA VAL A 1 13.85 -25.09 3.32
C VAL A 1 13.14 -23.94 2.61
N ASN A 2 12.89 -24.07 1.30
CA ASN A 2 12.35 -23.01 0.41
C ASN A 2 10.84 -23.12 0.15
N TRP A 3 10.14 -24.00 0.89
CA TRP A 3 8.73 -24.31 0.60
C TRP A 3 7.76 -23.18 0.98
N GLY A 4 8.07 -22.37 2.00
CA GLY A 4 7.16 -21.30 2.44
C GLY A 4 7.07 -20.10 1.48
N HIS A 5 8.16 -19.77 0.79
CA HIS A 5 8.19 -18.59 -0.08
C HIS A 5 7.38 -18.81 -1.36
N ALA A 6 7.51 -19.98 -2.00
CA ALA A 6 6.74 -20.30 -3.21
C ALA A 6 5.23 -20.31 -2.92
N THR A 7 4.81 -20.90 -1.79
CA THR A 7 3.40 -20.90 -1.39
C THR A 7 2.89 -19.49 -1.07
N ALA A 8 3.63 -18.70 -0.29
CA ALA A 8 3.21 -17.32 0.02
C ALA A 8 3.07 -16.45 -1.24
N VAL A 9 3.93 -16.66 -2.24
CA VAL A 9 3.84 -15.97 -3.54
C VAL A 9 2.56 -16.36 -4.26
N THR A 10 2.30 -17.66 -4.42
CA THR A 10 1.11 -18.16 -5.11
C THR A 10 -0.18 -17.69 -4.44
N ASP A 11 -0.30 -17.87 -3.12
CA ASP A 11 -1.51 -17.50 -2.38
C ASP A 11 -1.81 -16.00 -2.48
N THR A 12 -0.75 -15.16 -2.44
CA THR A 12 -0.90 -13.70 -2.54
C THR A 12 -1.35 -13.29 -3.94
N VAL A 13 -0.73 -13.84 -4.99
CA VAL A 13 -1.09 -13.50 -6.39
C VAL A 13 -2.49 -13.99 -6.71
N GLU A 14 -2.85 -15.22 -6.32
CA GLU A 14 -4.19 -15.75 -6.53
C GLU A 14 -5.26 -14.88 -5.85
N TRP A 15 -5.02 -14.42 -4.62
CA TRP A 15 -5.94 -13.53 -3.93
C TRP A 15 -6.08 -12.16 -4.60
N LEU A 16 -4.97 -11.57 -5.08
CA LEU A 16 -5.00 -10.29 -5.82
C LEU A 16 -5.79 -10.41 -7.12
N ASP A 17 -5.59 -11.50 -7.87
CA ASP A 17 -6.31 -11.78 -9.11
C ASP A 17 -7.81 -11.98 -8.87
N GLN A 18 -8.17 -12.78 -7.86
CA GLN A 18 -9.57 -13.00 -7.45
C GLN A 18 -10.25 -11.72 -7.00
N SER A 19 -9.53 -10.88 -6.25
CA SER A 19 -10.02 -9.58 -5.75
C SER A 19 -9.98 -8.49 -6.82
N ARG A 20 -9.45 -8.79 -8.01
CA ARG A 20 -9.28 -7.87 -9.15
C ARG A 20 -8.51 -6.61 -8.75
N ILE A 21 -7.50 -6.77 -7.89
CA ILE A 21 -6.61 -5.69 -7.44
C ILE A 21 -5.45 -5.60 -8.45
N PRO A 22 -5.35 -4.51 -9.21
CA PRO A 22 -4.27 -4.34 -10.16
C PRO A 22 -2.93 -4.14 -9.44
N TYR A 23 -1.88 -4.75 -9.98
CA TYR A 23 -0.50 -4.51 -9.54
C TYR A 23 0.38 -4.28 -10.76
N ARG A 24 1.33 -3.35 -10.65
CA ARG A 24 2.39 -3.20 -11.64
C ARG A 24 3.56 -4.12 -11.33
N ASP A 25 3.97 -4.12 -10.07
CA ASP A 25 5.09 -4.89 -9.53
C ASP A 25 4.68 -5.48 -8.16
N ILE A 26 5.03 -6.75 -7.89
CA ILE A 26 4.88 -7.37 -6.56
C ILE A 26 6.26 -7.79 -6.07
N CYS A 27 6.64 -7.35 -4.88
CA CYS A 27 7.93 -7.67 -4.26
C CYS A 27 7.75 -8.45 -2.95
N PHE A 28 8.39 -9.62 -2.83
CA PHE A 28 8.40 -10.43 -1.61
C PHE A 28 9.73 -10.27 -0.90
N LEU A 29 9.74 -9.48 0.17
CA LEU A 29 10.96 -9.04 0.85
C LEU A 29 10.84 -9.34 2.35
N GLY A 30 11.90 -9.84 2.97
CA GLY A 30 11.92 -10.15 4.41
C GLY A 30 11.95 -8.88 5.26
N ASP A 31 12.72 -7.89 4.82
CA ASP A 31 12.69 -6.51 5.30
C ASP A 31 12.25 -5.65 4.12
N LYS A 32 11.48 -4.57 4.35
CA LYS A 32 11.12 -3.62 3.28
C LYS A 32 12.31 -2.70 3.03
N PRO A 33 13.12 -2.93 1.97
CA PRO A 33 14.14 -1.97 1.60
C PRO A 33 13.45 -0.70 1.12
N GLU A 34 14.20 0.39 1.09
CA GLU A 34 13.80 1.57 0.35
C GLU A 34 13.61 1.18 -1.13
N ILE A 35 12.35 1.19 -1.58
CA ILE A 35 11.98 1.08 -2.98
C ILE A 35 11.65 2.51 -3.39
N GLU A 36 12.20 3.03 -4.49
CA GLU A 36 12.00 4.41 -4.96
C GLU A 36 10.51 4.73 -5.22
N ALA A 37 9.75 4.97 -4.16
CA ALA A 37 8.34 5.28 -4.12
C ALA A 37 8.17 6.61 -3.37
N ASP A 38 7.32 7.48 -3.90
CA ASP A 38 7.09 8.79 -3.31
C ASP A 38 6.29 8.72 -2.00
N ILE A 39 5.40 7.72 -1.89
CA ILE A 39 4.48 7.53 -0.75
C ILE A 39 4.39 6.03 -0.41
N TYR A 40 4.59 5.71 0.86
CA TYR A 40 4.40 4.37 1.41
C TYR A 40 3.12 4.29 2.24
N ILE A 41 2.49 3.12 2.25
CA ILE A 41 1.35 2.79 3.12
C ILE A 41 1.73 1.55 3.92
N ASP A 42 1.71 1.64 5.24
CA ASP A 42 2.07 0.53 6.13
C ASP A 42 1.38 0.65 7.49
N ASP A 43 1.00 -0.47 8.09
CA ASP A 43 0.37 -0.54 9.41
C ASP A 43 1.35 -1.01 10.50
N ALA A 44 2.47 -1.63 10.13
CA ALA A 44 3.43 -2.21 11.06
C ALA A 44 4.41 -1.16 11.57
N ALA A 45 4.46 -0.97 12.89
CA ALA A 45 5.27 0.07 13.52
C ALA A 45 6.76 0.03 13.16
N HIS A 46 7.35 -1.16 13.00
CA HIS A 46 8.76 -1.29 12.63
C HIS A 46 9.03 -0.80 11.21
N ASN A 47 8.16 -1.11 10.25
CA ASN A 47 8.27 -0.63 8.87
C ASN A 47 8.06 0.89 8.80
N VAL A 48 7.00 1.39 9.44
CA VAL A 48 6.70 2.83 9.47
C VAL A 48 7.87 3.62 10.02
N ASN A 49 8.44 3.19 11.15
CA ASN A 49 9.57 3.88 11.75
C ASN A 49 10.81 3.80 10.85
N GLY A 50 11.17 2.61 10.33
CA GLY A 50 12.34 2.46 9.48
C GLY A 50 12.28 3.29 8.19
N LEU A 51 11.12 3.34 7.55
CA LEU A 51 10.90 4.16 6.36
C LEU A 51 10.98 5.65 6.67
N ARG A 52 10.36 6.11 7.77
CA ARG A 52 10.40 7.52 8.21
C ARG A 52 11.79 7.96 8.65
N ASP A 53 12.52 7.11 9.36
CA ASP A 53 13.90 7.37 9.78
C ASP A 53 14.83 7.53 8.56
N SER A 54 14.46 6.93 7.43
CA SER A 54 15.14 7.07 6.12
C SER A 54 14.67 8.30 5.33
N GLY A 55 13.72 9.08 5.85
CA GLY A 55 13.21 10.30 5.23
C GLY A 55 12.00 10.11 4.31
N ASN A 56 11.40 8.92 4.26
CA ASN A 56 10.26 8.62 3.39
C ASN A 56 8.93 9.13 3.95
N THR A 57 8.01 9.47 3.04
CA THR A 57 6.61 9.78 3.39
C THR A 57 5.84 8.48 3.61
N VAL A 58 5.28 8.31 4.82
CA VAL A 58 4.54 7.08 5.19
C VAL A 58 3.17 7.42 5.76
N ILE A 59 2.12 6.92 5.10
CA ILE A 59 0.74 6.89 5.57
C ILE A 59 0.55 5.64 6.44
N VAL A 60 0.11 5.82 7.68
CA VAL A 60 -0.23 4.72 8.58
C VAL A 60 -1.63 4.23 8.29
N PHE A 61 -1.78 2.96 7.90
CA PHE A 61 -3.11 2.34 7.84
C PHE A 61 -3.53 1.93 9.26
N ASP A 62 -4.72 2.33 9.69
CA ASP A 62 -5.15 2.18 11.08
C ASP A 62 -5.31 0.71 11.49
N ALA A 63 -4.72 0.36 12.63
CA ALA A 63 -4.90 -0.94 13.26
C ALA A 63 -4.83 -0.83 14.80
N PRO A 64 -5.48 -1.71 15.57
CA PRO A 64 -5.47 -1.63 17.04
C PRO A 64 -4.06 -1.62 17.66
N TYR A 65 -3.09 -2.27 17.04
CA TYR A 65 -1.71 -2.37 17.55
C TYR A 65 -0.83 -1.16 17.24
N ASN A 66 -1.22 -0.28 16.31
CA ASN A 66 -0.38 0.82 15.84
C ASN A 66 -0.84 2.21 16.30
N GLN A 67 -1.75 2.27 17.28
CA GLN A 67 -2.37 3.52 17.78
C GLN A 67 -1.37 4.54 18.35
N LYS A 68 -0.15 4.11 18.69
CA LYS A 68 0.93 4.99 19.16
C LYS A 68 1.70 5.68 18.02
N LEU A 69 1.51 5.26 16.77
CA LEU A 69 2.18 5.86 15.62
C LEU A 69 1.55 7.21 15.29
N ALA A 70 2.41 8.21 15.08
CA ALA A 70 2.00 9.51 14.56
C ALA A 70 1.48 9.39 13.12
N GLY A 71 0.59 10.32 12.73
CA GLY A 71 0.08 10.42 11.37
C GLY A 71 1.14 10.85 10.34
N PRO A 72 0.77 10.97 9.05
CA PRO A 72 -0.60 10.84 8.51
C PRO A 72 -1.17 9.42 8.68
N ARG A 73 -2.47 9.32 8.94
CA ARG A 73 -3.19 8.07 9.27
C ARG A 73 -4.51 8.01 8.52
N VAL A 74 -4.84 6.82 8.02
CA VAL A 74 -6.10 6.54 7.32
C VAL A 74 -6.75 5.29 7.91
N THR A 75 -8.08 5.28 7.99
CA THR A 75 -8.85 4.17 8.58
C THR A 75 -9.50 3.25 7.55
N ASN A 76 -9.49 3.68 6.29
CA ASN A 76 -10.10 2.96 5.18
C ASN A 76 -9.42 3.35 3.85
N TRP A 77 -9.74 2.60 2.79
CA TRP A 77 -9.14 2.80 1.47
C TRP A 77 -9.56 4.10 0.78
N LEU A 78 -10.77 4.61 1.03
CA LEU A 78 -11.21 5.89 0.47
C LEU A 78 -10.39 7.06 1.05
N GLU A 79 -10.18 7.08 2.37
CA GLU A 79 -9.28 8.04 3.03
C GLU A 79 -7.85 7.88 2.54
N CYS A 80 -7.41 6.65 2.29
CA CYS A 80 -6.10 6.36 1.73
C CYS A 80 -5.92 7.02 0.37
N GLU A 81 -6.85 6.79 -0.57
CA GLU A 81 -6.84 7.41 -1.90
C GLU A 81 -6.81 8.95 -1.81
N GLN A 82 -7.70 9.54 -1.01
CA GLN A 82 -7.76 11.00 -0.83
C GLN A 82 -6.46 11.58 -0.26
N THR A 83 -5.84 10.86 0.69
CA THR A 83 -4.56 11.27 1.30
C THR A 83 -3.42 11.18 0.28
N ILE A 84 -3.37 10.11 -0.53
CA ILE A 84 -2.39 9.96 -1.61
C ILE A 84 -2.54 11.10 -2.62
N LEU A 85 -3.77 11.40 -3.06
CA LEU A 85 -4.03 12.48 -4.01
C LEU A 85 -3.57 13.84 -3.47
N THR A 86 -3.81 14.09 -2.18
CA THR A 86 -3.36 15.31 -1.50
C THR A 86 -1.84 15.41 -1.48
N LEU A 87 -1.15 14.37 -0.99
CA LEU A 87 0.30 14.34 -0.89
C LEU A 87 0.97 14.44 -2.27
N ALA A 88 0.47 13.71 -3.27
CA ALA A 88 1.02 13.75 -4.61
C ALA A 88 0.81 15.11 -5.28
N SER A 89 -0.31 15.80 -5.01
CA SER A 89 -0.53 17.19 -5.43
C SER A 89 0.48 18.15 -4.78
N GLU A 90 0.74 18.00 -3.48
CA GLU A 90 1.75 18.78 -2.75
C GLU A 90 3.17 18.55 -3.28
N MET A 91 3.45 17.34 -3.77
CA MET A 91 4.71 16.97 -4.45
C MET A 91 4.78 17.46 -5.91
N GLY A 92 3.69 17.99 -6.47
CA GLY A 92 3.64 18.54 -7.82
C GLY A 92 3.34 17.51 -8.93
N PHE A 93 2.86 16.31 -8.58
CA PHE A 93 2.44 15.33 -9.58
C PHE A 93 1.14 15.74 -10.27
N ALA A 94 1.10 15.63 -11.60
CA ALA A 94 -0.14 15.69 -12.36
C ALA A 94 -0.82 14.31 -12.34
N LEU A 95 -1.71 14.10 -11.37
CA LEU A 95 -2.38 12.81 -11.19
C LEU A 95 -3.47 12.61 -12.23
N GLN A 96 -3.37 11.54 -13.01
CA GLN A 96 -4.49 10.98 -13.74
C GLN A 96 -5.19 9.97 -12.81
N PRO A 97 -6.48 10.14 -12.48
CA PRO A 97 -7.19 9.25 -11.56
C PRO A 97 -7.41 7.84 -12.13
N GLU A 98 -7.18 7.63 -13.42
CA GLU A 98 -7.44 6.37 -14.12
C GLU A 98 -6.13 5.73 -14.58
N LEU A 99 -5.93 4.45 -14.22
CA LEU A 99 -4.91 3.62 -14.84
C LEU A 99 -5.35 3.30 -16.28
N PRO A 100 -4.54 3.62 -17.31
CA PRO A 100 -4.89 3.34 -18.69
C PRO A 100 -5.17 1.85 -18.90
N GLY A 101 -6.39 1.52 -19.38
CA GLY A 101 -6.79 0.14 -19.66
C GLY A 101 -7.39 -0.63 -18.48
N LEU A 102 -7.68 0.04 -17.37
CA LEU A 102 -8.28 -0.57 -16.18
C LEU A 102 -9.69 -0.01 -15.94
N ASP A 103 -10.72 -0.85 -16.09
CA ASP A 103 -12.11 -0.45 -15.84
C ASP A 103 -12.30 -0.05 -14.35
N PRO A 104 -12.80 1.15 -14.02
CA PRO A 104 -13.02 1.60 -12.64
C PRO A 104 -14.24 0.91 -12.01
N ASP A 105 -14.20 -0.41 -11.89
CA ASP A 105 -15.29 -1.14 -11.26
C ASP A 105 -15.22 -0.93 -9.73
N HIS A 106 -16.09 -0.05 -9.22
CA HIS A 106 -16.22 0.32 -7.81
C HIS A 106 -16.69 -0.85 -6.89
N ALA A 107 -16.95 -2.03 -7.45
CA ALA A 107 -17.31 -3.24 -6.72
C ALA A 107 -16.10 -4.01 -6.12
N ARG A 108 -14.87 -3.51 -6.31
CA ARG A 108 -13.67 -4.18 -5.78
C ARG A 108 -13.65 -4.10 -4.26
N LEU A 109 -13.60 -5.27 -3.61
CA LEU A 109 -13.74 -5.49 -2.16
C LEU A 109 -15.18 -5.40 -1.61
N ALA A 110 -16.21 -5.34 -2.45
CA ALA A 110 -17.57 -5.56 -1.99
C ALA A 110 -17.83 -7.07 -1.84
N GLU A 111 -18.14 -7.47 -0.59
CA GLU A 111 -18.52 -8.81 -0.15
C GLU A 111 -17.39 -9.81 0.10
N HIS A 112 -16.81 -9.74 1.31
CA HIS A 112 -16.57 -10.93 2.15
C HIS A 112 -16.64 -10.54 3.64
#